data_AF-A0A6G2D8E8-F1
#
_entry.id   AF-A0A6G2D8E8-F1
#
_cell.length_a   1.000
_cell.length_b   1.000
_cell.length_c   1.000
_cell.angle_alpha   90.00
_cell.angle_beta   90.00
_cell.angle_gamma   90.00
#
_symmetry.space_group_name_H-M   'P 1'
#
loop_
_entity.id
_entity.type
_entity.pdbx_description
1 polymer ?
#
loop_
_entity_poly.entity_id
_entity_poly.type
_entity_poly.pdbx_seq_one_letter_code
_entity_poly.pdbx_strand_id
1 'polypeptide(L)'
;MQGQIIKALAGFYYVESDGQVYQTRARGNFRKKGHTPYVGDWVDFSAEENSEGYILKIHERKNSLVRPPIVNIDQAVVIMSVKEPDFNSNLLDRFLVLLELKGIHP
;
A
#
# COMPACT_ATOMS: atom_id res chain seq x y z
N MET A 1 14.71 -8.57 -8.38
CA MET A 1 13.48 -8.21 -9.10
C MET A 1 12.86 -6.99 -8.45
N GLN A 2 12.00 -6.27 -9.16
CA GLN A 2 11.27 -5.12 -8.62
C GLN A 2 9.77 -5.39 -8.71
N GLY A 3 9.01 -5.05 -7.69
CA GLY A 3 7.57 -5.29 -7.68
C GLY A 3 6.84 -4.47 -6.62
N GLN A 4 5.53 -4.70 -6.50
CA GLN A 4 4.69 -4.00 -5.53
C GLN A 4 4.13 -4.95 -4.48
N ILE A 5 4.16 -4.55 -3.20
CA ILE A 5 3.50 -5.31 -2.14
C ILE A 5 1.98 -5.19 -2.30
N ILE A 6 1.31 -6.28 -2.66
CA ILE A 6 -0.15 -6.33 -2.84
C ILE A 6 -0.89 -6.89 -1.61
N LYS A 7 -0.18 -7.59 -0.71
CA LYS A 7 -0.75 -8.16 0.51
C LYS A 7 0.32 -8.26 1.60
N ALA A 8 -0.08 -8.03 2.84
CA ALA A 8 0.72 -8.24 4.03
C ALA A 8 -0.07 -9.09 5.04
N LEU A 9 0.46 -10.24 5.44
CA LEU A 9 -0.23 -11.15 6.34
C LEU A 9 0.78 -11.97 7.16
N ALA A 10 0.59 -12.01 8.49
CA ALA A 10 1.37 -12.85 9.40
C ALA A 10 2.91 -12.71 9.26
N GLY A 11 3.39 -11.49 8.97
CA GLY A 11 4.82 -11.20 8.79
C GLY A 11 5.38 -11.52 7.39
N PHE A 12 4.54 -12.00 6.48
CA PHE A 12 4.85 -12.16 5.07
C PHE A 12 4.32 -10.98 4.25
N TYR A 13 5.03 -10.71 3.17
CA TYR A 13 4.69 -9.68 2.18
C TYR A 13 4.63 -10.35 0.80
N TYR A 14 3.51 -10.17 0.11
CA TYR A 14 3.29 -10.74 -1.21
C TYR A 14 3.60 -9.66 -2.23
N VAL A 15 4.66 -9.88 -3.01
CA VAL A 15 5.14 -8.93 -4.01
C VAL A 15 4.67 -9.42 -5.37
N GLU A 16 3.93 -8.58 -6.09
CA GLU A 16 3.58 -8.79 -7.49
C GLU A 16 4.69 -8.20 -8.38
N SER A 17 5.15 -8.97 -9.36
CA SER A 17 6.13 -8.58 -10.37
C SER A 17 5.81 -9.35 -11.65
N ASP A 18 5.63 -8.63 -12.75
CA ASP A 18 5.43 -9.19 -14.09
C ASP A 18 4.29 -10.24 -14.17
N GLY A 19 3.20 -10.02 -13.42
CA GLY A 19 2.03 -10.90 -13.37
C GLY A 19 2.17 -12.09 -12.42
N GLN A 20 3.31 -12.26 -11.76
CA GLN A 20 3.54 -13.34 -10.79
C GLN A 20 3.60 -12.78 -9.36
N VAL A 21 3.02 -13.53 -8.43
CA VAL A 21 3.03 -13.19 -7.00
C VAL A 21 4.06 -14.04 -6.26
N TYR A 22 4.93 -13.38 -5.51
CA TYR A 22 6.00 -13.97 -4.72
C TYR A 22 5.76 -13.75 -3.23
N GLN A 23 5.82 -14.83 -2.45
CA GLN A 23 5.78 -14.72 -1.00
C GLN A 23 7.18 -14.37 -0.47
N THR A 24 7.28 -13.26 0.25
CA THR A 24 8.55 -12.72 0.76
C THR A 24 8.49 -12.39 2.25
N ARG A 25 9.67 -12.18 2.85
CA ARG A 25 9.82 -11.61 4.18
C ARG A 25 10.68 -10.34 4.13
N ALA A 26 10.43 -9.42 5.07
CA ALA A 26 11.33 -8.29 5.27
C ALA A 26 12.63 -8.78 5.90
N ARG A 27 13.77 -8.36 5.34
CA ARG A 27 15.08 -8.65 5.93
C ARG A 27 15.17 -8.03 7.33
N GLY A 28 15.72 -8.75 8.32
CA GLY A 28 15.68 -8.35 9.75
C GLY A 28 16.22 -6.94 10.08
N ASN A 29 17.04 -6.35 9.21
CA ASN A 29 17.57 -4.99 9.38
C ASN A 29 16.52 -3.88 9.13
N PHE A 30 15.39 -4.17 8.49
CA PHE A 30 14.34 -3.16 8.25
C PHE A 30 13.73 -2.61 9.53
N ARG A 31 13.50 -3.48 10.53
CA ARG A 31 12.99 -3.07 11.85
C ARG A 31 13.95 -2.13 12.59
N LYS A 32 15.27 -2.38 12.48
CA LYS A 32 16.30 -1.52 13.09
C LYS A 32 16.40 -0.14 12.42
N LYS A 33 16.06 -0.04 11.14
CA LYS A 33 16.04 1.22 10.38
C LYS A 33 14.68 1.94 10.43
N GLY A 34 13.69 1.39 11.13
CA GLY A 34 12.34 1.99 11.23
C GLY A 34 11.51 1.91 9.95
N HIS A 35 11.93 1.12 8.96
CA HIS A 35 11.20 0.96 7.71
C HIS A 35 10.30 -0.28 7.78
N THR A 36 9.03 -0.08 8.13
CA THR A 36 8.01 -1.14 8.06
C THR A 36 7.45 -1.21 6.64
N PRO A 37 7.51 -2.37 5.95
CA PRO A 37 6.84 -2.52 4.66
C PRO A 37 5.31 -2.51 4.81
N TYR A 38 4.64 -1.83 3.88
CA TYR A 38 3.18 -1.71 3.79
C TYR A 38 2.69 -2.16 2.42
N VAL A 39 1.39 -2.48 2.34
CA VAL A 39 0.73 -2.67 1.05
C VAL A 39 0.86 -1.39 0.22
N GLY A 40 1.18 -1.53 -1.06
CA GLY A 40 1.46 -0.45 -2.00
C GLY A 40 2.93 -0.05 -2.11
N ASP A 41 3.82 -0.49 -1.20
CA ASP A 41 5.26 -0.23 -1.32
C ASP A 41 5.81 -0.86 -2.61
N TRP A 42 6.57 -0.04 -3.36
CA TRP A 42 7.46 -0.54 -4.40
C TRP A 42 8.75 -1.04 -3.74
N VAL A 43 9.18 -2.24 -4.10
CA VAL A 43 10.31 -2.91 -3.48
C VAL A 43 11.25 -3.57 -4.48
N ASP A 44 12.53 -3.59 -4.13
CA ASP A 44 13.47 -4.55 -4.70
C ASP A 44 13.44 -5.81 -3.83
N PHE A 45 13.29 -6.97 -4.45
CA PHE A 45 13.22 -8.26 -3.76
C PHE A 45 14.00 -9.36 -4.49
N SER A 46 14.38 -10.40 -3.74
CA SER A 46 14.89 -11.66 -4.27
C SER A 46 13.84 -12.75 -4.09
N ALA A 47 13.75 -13.66 -5.06
CA ALA A 47 13.00 -14.90 -4.97
C ALA A 47 13.84 -15.97 -5.67
N GLU A 48 14.30 -16.98 -4.92
CA GLU A 48 15.00 -18.13 -5.49
C GLU A 48 13.99 -19.25 -5.79
N GLU A 49 14.29 -20.10 -6.77
CA GLU A 49 13.52 -21.33 -6.98
C GLU A 49 13.51 -22.16 -5.69
N ASN A 50 12.30 -22.40 -5.16
CA ASN A 50 12.05 -23.17 -3.92
C ASN A 50 12.48 -22.51 -2.59
N SER A 51 12.61 -21.19 -2.52
CA SER A 51 12.92 -20.48 -1.25
C SER A 51 11.93 -19.36 -0.91
N GLU A 52 11.86 -18.97 0.37
CA GLU A 52 11.16 -17.76 0.79
C GLU A 52 11.93 -16.52 0.28
N GLY A 53 11.26 -15.65 -0.48
CA GLY A 53 11.89 -14.43 -0.99
C GLY A 53 12.18 -13.39 0.10
N TYR A 54 13.04 -12.42 -0.19
CA TYR A 54 13.37 -11.33 0.74
C TYR A 54 13.20 -9.95 0.11
N ILE A 55 12.56 -9.04 0.84
CA ILE A 55 12.57 -7.62 0.52
C ILE A 55 13.96 -7.06 0.86
N LEU A 56 14.61 -6.48 -0.15
CA LEU A 56 15.96 -5.94 -0.09
C LEU A 56 15.95 -4.41 0.11
N LYS A 57 15.02 -3.71 -0.55
CA LYS A 57 14.88 -2.25 -0.50
C LYS A 57 13.40 -1.87 -0.62
N ILE A 58 12.98 -0.84 0.12
CA ILE A 58 11.69 -0.15 -0.09
C ILE A 58 12.03 1.20 -0.74
N HIS A 59 11.31 1.53 -1.80
CA HIS A 59 11.47 2.80 -2.52
C HIS A 59 10.71 3.94 -1.83
N GLU A 60 10.98 5.18 -2.23
CA GLU A 60 10.32 6.36 -1.66
C GLU A 60 8.80 6.32 -1.89
N ARG A 61 8.04 6.75 -0.88
CA ARG A 61 6.58 6.74 -0.91
C ARG A 61 6.07 8.10 -1.35
N LYS A 62 5.19 8.16 -2.35
CA LYS A 62 4.55 9.41 -2.77
C LYS A 62 3.48 9.89 -1.78
N ASN A 63 2.80 8.97 -1.11
CA ASN A 63 1.79 9.27 -0.09
C ASN A 63 1.57 8.08 0.86
N SER A 64 0.82 8.31 1.95
CA SER A 64 0.47 7.28 2.92
C SER A 64 -0.85 7.56 3.66
N LEU A 65 -1.58 6.48 3.95
CA LEU A 65 -2.72 6.47 4.85
C LEU A 65 -2.38 5.70 6.13
N VAL A 66 -2.92 6.17 7.25
CA VAL A 66 -2.76 5.51 8.56
C VAL A 66 -3.78 4.38 8.75
N ARG A 67 -4.99 4.55 8.20
CA ARG A 67 -6.09 3.60 8.35
C ARG A 67 -6.92 3.52 7.06
N PRO A 68 -6.90 2.38 6.34
CA PRO A 68 -5.96 1.27 6.50
C PRO A 68 -4.51 1.71 6.25
N PRO A 69 -3.50 1.00 6.76
CA PRO A 69 -2.09 1.31 6.50
C PRO A 69 -1.69 0.89 5.08
N ILE A 70 -1.79 1.83 4.15
CA ILE A 70 -1.49 1.66 2.71
C ILE A 70 -0.76 2.90 2.18
N VAL A 71 0.09 2.71 1.18
CA VAL A 71 0.95 3.75 0.61
C VAL A 71 0.90 3.73 -0.92
N ASN A 72 1.41 4.79 -1.56
CA ASN A 72 1.49 4.92 -3.02
C ASN A 72 0.16 4.79 -3.76
N ILE A 73 -0.90 5.37 -3.19
CA ILE A 73 -2.25 5.37 -3.75
C ILE A 73 -2.30 6.41 -4.87
N ASP A 74 -2.87 6.07 -6.02
CA ASP A 74 -3.12 7.02 -7.10
C ASP A 74 -4.47 7.69 -6.96
N GLN A 75 -5.52 6.87 -6.82
CA GLN A 75 -6.90 7.31 -6.85
C GLN A 75 -7.69 6.76 -5.65
N ALA A 76 -8.61 7.57 -5.15
CA ALA A 76 -9.67 7.14 -4.26
C ALA A 76 -11.01 7.29 -4.98
N VAL A 77 -11.99 6.45 -4.65
CA VAL A 77 -13.34 6.54 -5.20
C VAL A 77 -14.28 6.74 -4.03
N VAL A 78 -14.85 7.95 -3.91
CA VAL A 78 -15.79 8.28 -2.84
C VAL A 78 -17.21 7.92 -3.26
N ILE A 79 -17.78 6.91 -2.62
CA ILE A 79 -19.13 6.43 -2.91
C ILE A 79 -20.11 7.01 -1.89
N MET A 80 -21.18 7.65 -2.37
CA MET A 80 -22.26 8.18 -1.53
C MET A 80 -23.63 7.82 -2.08
N SER A 81 -24.57 7.58 -1.17
CA SER A 81 -25.98 7.42 -1.52
C SER A 81 -26.62 8.77 -1.83
N VAL A 82 -27.52 8.78 -2.81
CA VAL A 82 -28.37 9.95 -3.09
C VAL A 82 -29.58 9.98 -2.13
N LYS A 83 -30.10 8.80 -1.73
CA LYS A 83 -31.37 8.71 -0.99
C LYS A 83 -31.35 7.86 0.29
N GLU A 84 -30.75 6.67 0.27
CA GLU A 84 -30.68 5.82 1.46
C GLU A 84 -29.21 5.50 1.79
N PRO A 85 -28.57 6.25 2.72
CA PRO A 85 -29.05 7.48 3.38
C PRO A 85 -29.12 8.71 2.44
N ASP A 86 -29.75 9.80 2.89
CA ASP A 86 -29.82 11.06 2.13
C ASP A 86 -28.39 11.60 1.89
N PHE A 87 -28.18 12.17 0.71
CA PHE A 87 -26.90 12.78 0.33
C PHE A 87 -26.47 13.87 1.32
N ASN A 88 -25.19 13.88 1.69
CA ASN A 88 -24.60 14.87 2.58
C ASN A 88 -23.36 15.49 1.94
N SER A 89 -23.50 16.71 1.41
CA SER A 89 -22.40 17.45 0.77
C SER A 89 -21.25 17.75 1.73
N ASN A 90 -21.53 18.07 2.99
CA ASN A 90 -20.49 18.33 3.97
C ASN A 90 -19.63 17.08 4.21
N LEU A 91 -20.26 15.91 4.27
CA LEU A 91 -19.53 14.64 4.39
C LEU A 91 -18.66 14.39 3.16
N LEU A 92 -19.16 14.67 1.95
CA LEU A 92 -18.40 14.56 0.71
C LEU A 92 -17.17 15.45 0.74
N ASP A 93 -17.35 16.74 1.02
CA ASP A 93 -16.27 17.73 1.04
C ASP A 93 -15.17 17.35 2.04
N ARG A 94 -15.54 16.78 3.20
CA ARG A 94 -14.58 16.28 4.18
C ARG A 94 -13.71 15.15 3.64
N PHE A 95 -14.27 14.24 2.84
CA PHE A 95 -13.48 13.21 2.16
C PHE A 95 -12.59 13.79 1.07
N LEU A 96 -13.12 14.68 0.23
CA LEU A 96 -12.36 15.31 -0.85
C LEU A 96 -11.14 16.09 -0.32
N VAL A 97 -11.34 16.92 0.72
CA VAL A 97 -10.24 17.68 1.35
C VAL A 97 -9.22 16.75 1.99
N LEU A 98 -9.64 15.66 2.64
CA LEU A 98 -8.74 14.69 3.23
C LEU A 98 -7.85 14.02 2.17
N LEU A 99 -8.44 13.63 1.03
CA LEU A 99 -7.73 12.93 -0.05
C LEU A 99 -6.72 13.86 -0.73
N GLU A 100 -7.12 15.09 -1.05
CA GLU A 100 -6.23 16.11 -1.60
C GLU A 100 -5.08 16.43 -0.64
N LEU A 101 -5.35 16.60 0.65
CA LEU A 101 -4.31 16.80 1.68
C LEU A 101 -3.31 15.63 1.75
N LYS A 102 -3.74 14.43 1.38
CA LYS A 102 -2.89 13.22 1.33
C LYS A 102 -2.22 13.02 -0.02
N GLY A 103 -2.42 13.91 -0.99
CA GLY A 103 -1.88 13.76 -2.34
C GLY A 103 -2.45 12.53 -3.05
N ILE A 104 -3.76 12.28 -2.89
CA ILE A 104 -4.50 11.21 -3.54
C ILE A 104 -5.59 11.86 -4.38
N HIS A 105 -5.69 11.47 -5.66
CA HIS A 105 -6.73 11.98 -6.54
C HIS A 105 -8.10 11.41 -6.13
N PRO A 106 -9.09 12.24 -5.75
CA PRO A 106 -10.40 11.77 -5.30
C PRO A 106 -11.36 11.35 -6.43
#